data_AF-A0A2H0X9N1-F1
#
_entry.id   AF-A0A2H0X9N1-F1
#
_cell.length_a   1.000
_cell.length_b   1.000
_cell.length_c   1.000
_cell.angle_alpha   90.00
_cell.angle_beta   90.00
_cell.angle_gamma   90.00
#
_symmetry.space_group_name_H-M   'P 1'
#
loop_
_entity.id
_entity.type
_entity.pdbx_description
1 polymer ?
#
loop_
_entity_poly.entity_id
_entity_poly.type
_entity_poly.pdbx_seq_one_letter_code
_entity_poly.pdbx_strand_id
1 'polypeptide(L)' 'TIGGSQNPVSCEVCGGPHAINTSQLGTFKIIKQESISKGIRRIKAVLIQ' A
#
# COMPACT_ATOMS: atom_id res chain seq x y z
N THR A 1 4.58 -9.77 2.78
CA THR A 1 4.58 -9.30 4.18
C THR A 1 5.42 -8.06 4.31
N ILE A 2 4.94 -7.05 5.02
CA ILE A 2 5.66 -5.82 5.37
C ILE A 2 5.81 -5.77 6.89
N GLY A 3 7.00 -5.41 7.39
CA GLY A 3 7.33 -5.40 8.82
C GLY A 3 8.28 -6.54 9.22
N GLY A 4 8.67 -6.58 10.50
CA GLY A 4 9.60 -7.60 11.02
C GLY A 4 8.91 -8.95 11.24
N SER A 5 9.68 -10.05 11.21
CA SER A 5 9.13 -11.42 11.32
C SER A 5 8.36 -11.70 12.62
N GLN A 6 8.69 -11.01 13.72
CA GLN A 6 7.99 -11.18 14.99
C GLN A 6 6.82 -10.20 15.19
N ASN A 7 6.74 -9.14 14.38
CA ASN A 7 5.67 -8.14 14.46
C ASN A 7 5.43 -7.53 13.07
N PRO A 8 4.69 -8.24 12.19
CA PRO A 8 4.42 -7.76 10.85
C PRO A 8 3.40 -6.62 10.88
N VAL A 9 3.63 -5.60 10.06
CA VAL A 9 2.69 -4.49 9.85
C VAL A 9 1.54 -4.93 8.95
N SER A 10 1.83 -5.73 7.92
CA SER A 10 0.81 -6.35 7.06
C SER A 10 1.31 -7.68 6.50
N CYS A 11 0.45 -8.69 6.51
CA CYS A 11 0.68 -10.02 5.92
C CYS A 11 -0.42 -10.30 4.91
N GLU A 12 -0.06 -10.39 3.63
CA GLU A 12 -0.98 -10.71 2.54
C GLU A 12 -0.49 -11.93 1.78
N VAL A 13 -1.43 -12.71 1.25
CA VAL A 13 -1.14 -13.82 0.33
C VAL A 13 -1.03 -13.20 -1.07
N CYS A 14 0.20 -12.91 -1.51
CA CYS A 14 0.50 -12.31 -2.80
C CYS A 14 1.61 -13.09 -3.52
N GLY A 15 1.42 -13.38 -4.82
CA GLY A 15 2.37 -14.11 -5.67
C GLY A 15 3.21 -13.24 -6.61
N GLY A 16 3.15 -11.92 -6.47
CA GLY A 16 3.87 -10.97 -7.33
C GLY A 16 5.29 -10.63 -6.85
N PRO A 17 6.07 -9.88 -7.66
CA PRO A 17 7.35 -9.34 -7.24
C PRO A 17 7.16 -8.27 -6.15
N HIS A 18 8.04 -8.26 -5.16
CA HIS A 18 8.00 -7.32 -4.06
C HIS A 18 9.30 -6.52 -3.97
N ALA A 19 9.19 -5.25 -3.60
CA ALA A 19 10.34 -4.46 -3.18
C ALA A 19 10.89 -5.02 -1.84
N ILE A 20 12.20 -4.88 -1.61
CA ILE A 20 12.86 -5.41 -0.42
C ILE A 20 12.46 -4.59 0.83
N ASN A 21 12.26 -3.29 0.67
CA ASN A 21 11.87 -2.40 1.75
C ASN A 21 10.97 -1.25 1.25
N THR A 22 10.01 -0.81 2.07
CA THR A 22 9.10 0.30 1.73
C THR A 22 9.82 1.63 1.55
N SER A 23 10.98 1.82 2.19
CA SER A 23 11.83 3.01 2.00
C SER A 23 12.29 3.21 0.55
N GLN A 24 12.32 2.15 -0.27
CA GLN A 24 12.68 2.24 -1.68
C GLN A 24 11.56 2.78 -2.57
N LEU A 25 10.32 2.79 -2.08
CA LEU A 25 9.13 3.13 -2.87
C LEU A 25 8.90 4.65 -2.98
N GLY A 26 9.72 5.49 -2.34
CA GLY A 26 9.54 6.95 -2.35
C GLY A 26 8.34 7.40 -1.50
N THR A 27 7.83 8.60 -1.77
CA THR A 27 6.70 9.18 -1.02
C THR A 27 5.37 8.74 -1.61
N PHE A 28 4.52 8.12 -0.79
CA PHE A 28 3.17 7.74 -1.18
C PHE A 28 2.24 8.96 -1.16
N LYS A 29 1.72 9.36 -2.32
CA LYS A 29 0.81 10.51 -2.46
C LYS A 29 -0.56 10.07 -2.97
N ILE A 30 -1.61 10.37 -2.20
CA ILE A 30 -2.99 10.16 -2.61
C ILE A 30 -3.39 11.27 -3.62
N ILE A 31 -3.90 10.87 -4.78
CA ILE A 31 -4.33 11.77 -5.85
C ILE A 31 -5.84 11.93 -5.93
N LYS A 32 -6.61 10.92 -5.51
CA LYS A 32 -8.08 10.95 -5.54
C LYS A 32 -8.66 10.03 -4.48
N GLN A 33 -9.75 10.46 -3.86
CA GLN A 33 -10.62 9.61 -3.04
C GLN A 33 -12.06 9.80 -3.49
N GLU A 34 -12.77 8.71 -3.82
CA GLU A 34 -14.16 8.78 -4.28
C GLU A 34 -15.03 7.72 -3.60
N SER A 35 -16.30 8.06 -3.36
CA SER A 35 -17.30 7.11 -2.85
C SER A 35 -17.81 6.26 -4.01
N ILE A 36 -17.85 4.93 -3.82
CA ILE A 36 -18.39 4.01 -4.84
C ILE A 36 -19.77 3.51 -4.44
N SER A 37 -20.01 3.32 -3.15
CA SER A 37 -21.28 2.89 -2.59
C SER A 37 -21.35 3.22 -1.10
N LYS A 38 -22.46 2.93 -0.44
CA LYS A 38 -22.64 3.15 0.99
C LYS A 38 -21.56 2.39 1.78
N GLY A 39 -20.67 3.12 2.43
CA GLY A 39 -19.57 2.57 3.24
C GLY A 39 -18.32 2.14 2.46
N ILE A 40 -18.28 2.31 1.14
CA ILE A 40 -17.15 1.89 0.29
C ILE A 40 -16.53 3.09 -0.40
N ARG A 41 -15.20 3.25 -0.24
CA ARG A 41 -14.42 4.32 -0.87
C ARG A 41 -13.25 3.74 -1.66
N ARG A 42 -12.93 4.34 -2.80
CA ARG A 42 -11.74 4.02 -3.59
C ARG A 42 -10.71 5.14 -3.45
N ILE A 43 -9.50 4.74 -3.14
CA ILE A 43 -8.35 5.62 -2.99
C ILE A 43 -7.41 5.34 -4.16
N LYS A 44 -7.05 6.38 -4.91
CA LYS A 44 -6.01 6.32 -5.95
C LYS A 44 -4.80 7.08 -5.45
N ALA A 45 -3.62 6.48 -5.57
CA ALA A 45 -2.36 7.04 -5.12
C ALA A 45 -1.24 6.70 -6.09
N VAL A 46 -0.16 7.47 -6.00
CA VAL A 46 1.06 7.30 -6.79
C VAL A 46 2.26 7.36 -5.85
N LEU A 47 3.38 6.80 -6.31
CA LEU A 47 4.69 6.98 -5.69
C LEU A 47 5.37 8.17 -6.37
N ILE A 48 5.79 9.17 -5.60
CA ILE A 48 6.62 10.27 -6.08
C ILE A 48 8.01 10.16 -5.46
N GLN A 49 9.05 10.45 -6.23
CA GLN A 49 10.44 10.49 -5.77
C GLN A 49 10.75 11.82 -5.10
#